data_AF-A0A924TMB3-F1
#
_entry.id   AF-A0A924TMB3-F1
#
_cell.length_a   1.000
_cell.length_b   1.000
_cell.length_c   1.000
_cell.angle_alpha   90.00
_cell.angle_beta   90.00
_cell.angle_gamma   90.00
#
_symmetry.space_group_name_H-M   'P 1'
#
loop_
_entity.id
_entity.type
_entity.pdbx_description
1 polymer ?
#
loop_
_entity_poly.entity_id
_entity_poly.type
_entity_poly.pdbx_seq_one_letter_code
_entity_poly.pdbx_strand_id
1 'polypeptide(L)'
;DVKGTFAGNCNMEMIDLDPVENTDIEELKAFITKHYNNTGSTVAKFVLDDFDNQLKNFVKVFPKDYKKVLQSKLRASKEELKQKS
;
A
#
# COMPACT_ATOMS: atom_id res chain seq x y z
N ASP A 1 -10.14 5.84 -3.84
CA ASP A 1 -11.08 6.76 -3.23
C ASP A 1 -11.27 8.00 -4.09
N VAL A 2 -11.98 7.84 -5.22
CA VAL A 2 -12.29 8.95 -6.14
C VAL A 2 -13.15 10.03 -5.46
N LYS A 3 -13.87 9.68 -4.38
CA LYS A 3 -14.78 10.57 -3.67
C LYS A 3 -14.20 11.16 -2.38
N GLY A 4 -13.03 10.71 -1.92
CA GLY A 4 -12.44 11.14 -0.65
C GLY A 4 -13.21 10.67 0.60
N THR A 5 -14.07 9.66 0.49
CA THR A 5 -14.94 9.21 1.59
C THR A 5 -14.46 7.94 2.30
N PHE A 6 -13.36 7.34 1.86
CA PHE A 6 -12.90 6.04 2.34
C PHE A 6 -12.57 6.05 3.84
N ALA A 7 -11.96 7.13 4.34
CA ALA A 7 -11.62 7.26 5.76
C ALA A 7 -12.83 7.18 6.68
N GLY A 8 -14.00 7.68 6.26
CA GLY A 8 -15.23 7.61 7.04
C GLY A 8 -15.81 6.20 7.17
N ASN A 9 -15.36 5.26 6.35
CA ASN A 9 -15.80 3.86 6.34
C ASN A 9 -14.83 2.91 7.06
N CYS A 10 -13.78 3.46 7.70
CA CYS A 10 -12.67 2.71 8.25
C CYS A 10 -12.71 2.67 9.79
N ASN A 11 -12.34 1.54 10.39
CA ASN A 11 -12.05 1.49 11.83
C ASN A 11 -10.66 2.09 12.13
N MET A 12 -10.63 3.38 12.42
CA MET A 12 -9.38 4.13 12.61
C MET A 12 -8.63 3.78 13.91
N GLU A 13 -9.19 2.97 14.81
CA GLU A 13 -8.47 2.54 16.03
C GLU A 13 -7.29 1.61 15.70
N MET A 14 -7.45 0.75 14.69
CA MET A 14 -6.51 -0.35 14.42
C MET A 14 -5.64 -0.15 13.18
N ILE A 15 -5.97 0.81 12.32
CA ILE A 15 -5.27 1.02 11.04
C ILE A 15 -4.83 2.47 10.86
N ASP A 16 -3.74 2.64 10.12
CA ASP A 16 -3.35 3.87 9.47
C ASP A 16 -3.78 3.84 8.01
N LEU A 17 -4.10 5.02 7.48
CA LEU A 17 -4.36 5.25 6.06
C LEU A 17 -3.22 6.10 5.51
N ASP A 18 -2.37 5.50 4.71
CA ASP A 18 -1.16 6.12 4.14
C ASP A 18 -1.33 6.28 2.61
N PRO A 19 -0.62 7.23 1.98
CA PRO A 19 -0.47 7.22 0.52
C PRO A 19 0.28 5.97 0.06
N VAL A 20 0.10 5.57 -1.19
CA VAL A 20 0.93 4.51 -1.80
C VAL A 20 2.36 5.02 -1.95
N GLU A 21 3.32 4.27 -1.43
CA GLU A 21 4.74 4.62 -1.50
C GLU A 21 5.35 4.09 -2.80
N ASN A 22 6.42 4.72 -3.29
CA ASN A 22 7.09 4.30 -4.53
C ASN A 22 7.53 2.82 -4.50
N THR A 23 7.86 2.30 -3.32
CA THR A 23 8.25 0.90 -3.11
C THR A 23 7.10 -0.08 -3.32
N ASP A 24 5.84 0.36 -3.22
CA ASP A 24 4.66 -0.50 -3.36
C ASP A 24 4.12 -0.53 -4.80
N ILE A 25 4.48 0.45 -5.63
CA ILE A 25 3.86 0.70 -6.95
C ILE A 25 3.97 -0.52 -7.87
N GLU A 26 5.16 -1.09 -7.99
CA GLU A 26 5.41 -2.23 -8.87
C GLU A 26 4.62 -3.47 -8.45
N GLU A 27 4.57 -3.75 -7.14
CA GLU A 27 3.81 -4.88 -6.61
C GLU A 27 2.31 -4.68 -6.81
N LEU A 28 1.79 -3.48 -6.53
CA LEU A 28 0.38 -3.13 -6.76
C LEU A 28 -0.01 -3.33 -8.23
N LYS A 29 0.81 -2.82 -9.16
CA LYS A 29 0.58 -2.97 -10.61
C LYS A 29 0.62 -4.43 -11.03
N ALA A 30 1.54 -5.23 -10.47
CA ALA A 30 1.63 -6.66 -10.74
C ALA A 30 0.37 -7.41 -10.28
N PHE A 31 -0.16 -7.09 -9.09
CA PHE A 31 -1.40 -7.70 -8.61
C PHE A 31 -2.63 -7.34 -9.46
N ILE A 32 -2.76 -6.08 -9.86
CA ILE A 32 -3.87 -5.65 -10.74
C ILE A 32 -3.75 -6.31 -12.12
N THR A 33 -2.54 -6.41 -12.67
CA THR A 33 -2.26 -7.11 -13.93
C THR A 33 -2.64 -8.58 -13.84
N LYS A 34 -2.22 -9.27 -12.78
CA LYS A 34 -2.58 -10.67 -12.53
C LYS A 34 -4.09 -10.84 -12.42
N HIS A 35 -4.77 -9.92 -11.72
CA HIS A 35 -6.23 -9.94 -11.61
C HIS A 35 -6.91 -9.77 -12.97
N TYR A 36 -6.45 -8.83 -13.82
CA TYR A 36 -6.96 -8.68 -15.18
C TYR A 36 -6.78 -9.97 -15.99
N ASN A 37 -5.57 -10.53 -16.02
CA ASN A 37 -5.27 -11.74 -16.79
C ASN A 37 -6.14 -12.93 -16.37
N ASN A 38 -6.46 -13.03 -15.07
CA ASN A 38 -7.25 -14.14 -14.54
C ASN A 38 -8.77 -13.97 -14.72
N THR A 39 -9.27 -12.76 -14.91
CA THR A 39 -10.71 -12.46 -14.83
C THR A 39 -11.29 -11.73 -16.02
N GLY A 40 -10.44 -11.11 -16.86
CA GLY A 40 -10.89 -10.20 -17.92
C GLY A 40 -11.55 -8.92 -17.40
N SER A 41 -11.32 -8.54 -16.12
CA SER A 41 -11.97 -7.39 -15.48
C SER A 41 -11.75 -6.09 -16.26
N THR A 42 -12.84 -5.51 -16.78
CA THR A 42 -12.82 -4.22 -17.50
C THR A 42 -12.41 -3.07 -16.60
N VAL A 43 -12.71 -3.15 -15.30
CA VAL A 43 -12.26 -2.17 -14.30
C VAL A 43 -10.76 -2.27 -14.09
N ALA A 44 -10.21 -3.49 -14.00
CA ALA A 44 -8.76 -3.67 -13.88
C ALA A 44 -8.03 -3.17 -15.12
N LYS A 45 -8.59 -3.41 -16.32
CA LYS A 45 -8.08 -2.86 -17.56
C LYS A 45 -8.06 -1.34 -17.55
N PHE A 46 -9.18 -0.70 -17.20
CA PHE A 46 -9.26 0.76 -17.06
C PHE A 46 -8.20 1.31 -16.10
N VAL A 47 -7.98 0.64 -14.96
CA VAL A 47 -6.94 1.04 -14.00
C VAL A 47 -5.54 0.90 -14.60
N LEU A 48 -5.26 -0.16 -15.35
CA LEU A 48 -3.94 -0.39 -15.98
C LEU A 48 -3.67 0.58 -17.14
N ASP A 49 -4.69 0.93 -17.92
CA ASP A 49 -4.58 1.81 -19.09
C ASP A 49 -4.22 3.27 -18.70
N ASP A 50 -4.57 3.71 -17.48
CA ASP A 50 -4.30 5.06 -16.96
C ASP A 50 -3.66 5.02 -15.55
N PHE A 51 -2.76 4.06 -15.34
CA PHE A 51 -2.30 3.66 -14.01
C PHE A 51 -1.76 4.81 -13.14
N ASP A 52 -0.93 5.69 -13.69
CA ASP A 52 -0.30 6.77 -12.91
C ASP A 52 -1.32 7.78 -12.36
N ASN A 53 -2.41 8.02 -13.10
CA ASN A 53 -3.50 8.88 -12.62
C ASN A 53 -4.41 8.12 -11.65
N GLN A 54 -4.69 6.84 -11.93
CA GLN A 54 -5.52 6.02 -11.05
C GLN A 54 -4.84 5.75 -9.71
N LEU A 55 -3.51 5.68 -9.68
CA LEU A 55 -2.71 5.50 -8.46
C LEU A 55 -3.00 6.55 -7.40
N LYS A 56 -3.30 7.80 -7.81
CA LYS A 56 -3.67 8.91 -6.92
C LYS A 56 -4.93 8.63 -6.11
N ASN A 57 -5.75 7.70 -6.57
CA ASN A 57 -6.96 7.27 -5.89
C ASN A 57 -6.72 6.04 -4.97
N PHE A 58 -5.53 5.44 -4.91
CA PHE A 58 -5.30 4.33 -4.00
C PHE A 58 -4.94 4.83 -2.59
N VAL A 59 -5.39 4.08 -1.59
CA VAL A 59 -5.08 4.33 -0.18
C VAL A 59 -4.46 3.06 0.38
N LYS A 60 -3.26 3.18 0.94
CA LYS A 60 -2.59 2.08 1.64
C LYS A 60 -3.20 1.97 3.03
N VAL A 61 -3.73 0.80 3.35
CA VAL A 61 -4.25 0.49 4.69
C VAL A 61 -3.18 -0.31 5.42
N PHE A 62 -2.73 0.18 6.58
CA PHE A 62 -1.68 -0.47 7.33
C PHE A 62 -2.07 -0.69 8.79
N PRO A 63 -2.09 -1.93 9.31
CA PRO A 63 -2.38 -2.17 10.71
C PRO A 63 -1.34 -1.52 11.63
N LYS A 64 -1.80 -0.72 12.60
CA LYS A 64 -0.93 0.06 13.50
C LYS A 64 0.04 -0.83 14.27
N ASP A 65 -0.44 -1.93 14.81
CA ASP A 65 0.40 -2.83 15.60
C ASP A 65 1.43 -3.57 14.74
N TYR A 66 1.06 -3.91 13.50
CA TYR A 66 2.02 -4.47 12.56
C TYR A 66 3.12 -3.45 12.19
N LYS A 67 2.76 -2.17 11.99
CA LYS A 67 3.69 -1.07 11.73
C LYS A 67 4.71 -0.92 12.87
N LYS A 68 4.24 -0.95 14.12
CA LYS A 68 5.11 -0.89 15.31
C LYS A 68 6.11 -2.03 15.33
N VAL A 69 5.67 -3.26 15.06
CA VAL A 69 6.56 -4.44 15.04
C VAL A 69 7.65 -4.28 13.98
N LEU A 70 7.29 -3.84 12.76
CA LEU A 70 8.27 -3.61 11.69
C LEU A 70 9.26 -2.50 12.04
N GLN A 71 8.78 -1.39 12.62
CA GLN A 71 9.64 -0.30 13.06
C GLN A 71 10.62 -0.74 14.16
N SER A 72 10.16 -1.53 15.13
CA SER A 72 11.03 -2.08 16.18
C SER A 72 12.12 -2.99 15.61
N LYS A 73 11.78 -3.88 14.66
CA LYS A 73 12.76 -4.73 13.97
C LYS A 73 13.79 -3.90 13.21
N LEU A 74 13.35 -2.85 12.52
CA LEU A 74 14.24 -1.97 11.76
C LEU A 74 15.21 -1.20 12.67
N ARG A 75 14.74 -0.74 13.85
CA ARG A 75 15.58 -0.06 14.85
C ARG A 75 16.65 -1.00 15.41
N ALA A 76 16.25 -2.21 15.83
CA ALA A 76 17.17 -3.21 16.34
C ALA A 76 18.29 -3.53 15.33
N SER A 77 17.93 -3.76 14.06
CA SER A 77 18.92 -4.03 13.00
C SER A 77 19.88 -2.85 12.76
N LYS A 78 19.39 -1.60 12.83
CA LYS A 78 20.25 -0.41 12.71
C LYS A 78 21.21 -0.24 13.89
N GLU A 79 20.78 -0.58 15.10
CA GLU A 79 21.63 -0.52 16.30
C GLU A 79 22.73 -1.58 16.27
N GLU A 80 22.43 -2.80 15.83
CA GLU A 80 23.42 -3.85 15.63
C GLU A 80 24.51 -3.46 14.61
N LEU A 81 24.14 -2.79 13.52
CA LEU A 81 25.09 -2.29 12.52
C LEU A 81 26.01 -1.20 13.07
N LYS A 82 25.49 -0.32 13.96
CA LYS A 82 26.29 0.72 14.61
C LYS A 82 27.26 0.17 15.65
N GLN A 83 26.92 -0.92 16.34
CA GLN A 83 27.83 -1.56 17.31
C GLN A 83 28.95 -2.37 16.65
N LYS A 84 28.79 -2.73 15.37
CA LYS A 84 29.79 -3.47 14.57
C LYS A 84 30.70 -2.59 13.73
N SER A 85 30.45 -1.28 13.67
CA SER A 85 31.26 -0.28 12.96
C SER A 85 32.11 0.51 13.94
#